data_AF-A0A4Q3RHD3-F1
#
_entry.id   AF-A0A4Q3RHD3-F1
#
_cell.length_a   1.000
_cell.length_b   1.000
_cell.length_c   1.000
_cell.angle_alpha   90.00
_cell.angle_beta   90.00
_cell.angle_gamma   90.00
#
_symmetry.space_group_name_H-M   'P 1'
#
loop_
_entity.id
_entity.type
_entity.pdbx_description
1 polymer ?
#
loop_
_entity_poly.entity_id
_entity_poly.type
_entity_poly.pdbx_seq_one_letter_code
_entity_poly.pdbx_strand_id
1 'polypeptide(L)'
;MQFGNWIIRDESIDWNSEEDGNVFVIPKDDLTAIRYDKRGSFFYNWILLATEEEWLTQDDLYDLNFAFVYAAALWQQDFSYETFDATLEEQYDQFEEEEDEDWG
;
A
#
# COMPACT_ATOMS: atom_id res chain seq x y z
N MET A 1 7.62 3.39 14.57
CA MET A 1 8.49 3.65 13.39
C MET A 1 7.68 4.46 12.41
N GLN A 2 8.29 5.30 11.56
CA GLN A 2 7.54 6.15 10.62
C GLN A 2 8.27 6.21 9.26
N PHE A 3 7.48 6.17 8.17
CA PHE A 3 7.91 6.32 6.78
C PHE A 3 6.96 7.34 6.14
N GLY A 4 7.45 8.53 5.81
CA GLY A 4 6.58 9.65 5.41
C GLY A 4 5.46 9.90 6.43
N ASN A 5 4.21 9.85 5.95
CA ASN A 5 3.00 9.98 6.75
C ASN A 5 2.48 8.66 7.36
N TRP A 6 3.13 7.53 7.06
CA TRP A 6 2.78 6.21 7.58
C TRP A 6 3.45 5.91 8.90
N ILE A 7 2.66 5.71 9.94
CA ILE A 7 3.09 5.42 11.30
C ILE A 7 2.80 3.96 11.62
N ILE A 8 3.86 3.20 11.89
CA ILE A 8 3.75 1.81 12.33
C ILE A 8 3.56 1.80 13.85
N ARG A 9 2.40 1.30 14.27
CA ARG A 9 1.99 1.10 15.66
C ARG A 9 2.16 -0.37 16.06
N ASP A 10 1.69 -0.73 17.25
CA ASP A 10 1.79 -2.11 17.73
C ASP A 10 0.90 -3.08 16.93
N GLU A 11 -0.26 -2.61 16.47
CA GLU A 11 -1.32 -3.43 15.85
C GLU A 11 -1.82 -2.88 14.50
N SER A 12 -1.17 -1.86 13.93
CA SER A 12 -1.58 -1.24 12.67
C SER A 12 -0.49 -0.41 12.00
N ILE A 13 -0.68 -0.13 10.71
CA ILE A 13 -0.03 0.96 9.98
C ILE A 13 -1.09 2.03 9.75
N ASP A 14 -0.84 3.23 10.21
CA ASP A 14 -1.79 4.35 10.10
C ASP A 14 -1.19 5.41 9.19
N TRP A 15 -1.92 5.85 8.17
CA TRP A 15 -1.63 7.11 7.50
C TRP A 15 -2.20 8.26 8.33
N ASN A 16 -1.37 9.27 8.59
CA ASN A 16 -1.79 10.47 9.29
C ASN A 16 -1.10 11.70 8.70
N SER A 17 -1.78 12.47 7.86
CA SER A 17 -1.46 13.89 7.69
C SER A 17 -2.26 14.70 8.71
N GLU A 18 -1.59 15.56 9.47
CA GLU A 18 -2.24 16.45 10.43
C GLU A 18 -3.17 17.48 9.76
N GLU A 19 -3.17 17.56 8.42
CA GLU A 19 -3.80 18.61 7.63
C GLU A 19 -5.07 18.16 6.88
N ASP A 20 -5.19 16.90 6.45
CA ASP A 20 -6.21 16.50 5.46
C ASP A 20 -7.47 15.83 6.04
N GLY A 21 -7.45 15.41 7.31
CA GLY A 21 -8.60 14.78 7.97
C GLY A 21 -9.01 13.40 7.42
N ASN A 22 -8.36 12.94 6.35
CA ASN A 22 -8.44 11.58 5.82
C ASN A 22 -7.67 10.61 6.71
N VAL A 23 -8.16 9.37 6.79
CA VAL A 23 -7.56 8.32 7.62
C VAL A 23 -7.55 7.03 6.84
N PHE A 24 -6.37 6.41 6.75
CA PHE A 24 -6.21 5.06 6.22
C PHE A 24 -5.49 4.21 7.25
N VAL A 25 -6.05 3.05 7.59
CA VAL A 25 -5.52 2.16 8.62
C VAL A 25 -5.45 0.75 8.07
N ILE A 26 -4.25 0.18 8.12
CA ILE A 26 -3.99 -1.20 7.74
C ILE A 26 -3.82 -2.01 9.04
N PRO A 27 -4.78 -2.89 9.39
CA PRO A 27 -4.67 -3.72 10.58
C PRO A 27 -3.53 -4.73 10.44
N LYS A 28 -2.80 -4.96 11.52
CA LYS A 28 -1.72 -5.97 11.57
C LYS A 28 -2.18 -7.36 11.16
N ASP A 29 -3.34 -7.79 11.65
CA ASP A 29 -3.87 -9.14 11.41
C ASP A 29 -4.24 -9.38 9.95
N ASP A 30 -4.52 -8.32 9.20
CA ASP A 30 -4.89 -8.37 7.78
C ASP A 30 -3.79 -7.81 6.87
N LEU A 31 -2.60 -7.46 7.38
CA LEU A 31 -1.56 -6.78 6.61
C LEU A 31 -1.26 -7.51 5.30
N THR A 32 -1.05 -8.83 5.35
CA THR A 32 -0.72 -9.66 4.19
C THR A 32 -1.96 -10.25 3.50
N ALA A 33 -3.14 -9.68 3.70
CA ALA A 33 -4.34 -10.10 2.99
C ALA A 33 -4.14 -9.97 1.47
N ILE A 34 -4.44 -11.05 0.75
CA ILE A 34 -4.24 -11.15 -0.69
C ILE A 34 -5.58 -10.95 -1.40
N ARG A 35 -5.58 -10.14 -2.46
CA ARG A 35 -6.65 -10.11 -3.47
C ARG A 35 -6.19 -10.86 -4.72
N TYR A 36 -7.13 -11.49 -5.42
CA TYR A 36 -6.86 -12.19 -6.67
C TYR A 36 -7.57 -11.48 -7.82
N ASP A 37 -6.91 -11.40 -8.97
CA ASP A 37 -7.56 -10.92 -10.18
C ASP A 37 -8.13 -12.08 -11.01
N LYS A 38 -8.89 -11.75 -12.05
CA LYS A 38 -9.48 -12.78 -12.94
C LYS A 38 -8.44 -13.44 -13.86
N ARG A 39 -7.22 -12.92 -13.93
CA ARG A 39 -6.12 -13.42 -14.76
C ARG A 39 -5.22 -14.40 -13.99
N GLY A 40 -5.42 -14.53 -12.68
CA GLY A 40 -4.71 -15.49 -11.81
C GLY A 40 -3.54 -14.89 -11.06
N SER A 41 -3.40 -13.56 -11.04
CA SER A 41 -2.40 -12.85 -10.26
C SER A 41 -2.88 -12.64 -8.83
N PHE A 42 -1.92 -12.65 -7.90
CA PHE A 42 -2.13 -12.42 -6.47
C PHE A 42 -1.43 -11.12 -6.07
N PHE A 43 -2.15 -10.28 -5.34
CA PHE A 43 -1.64 -8.97 -4.91
C PHE A 43 -1.95 -8.71 -3.44
N TYR A 44 -1.13 -7.91 -2.77
CA TYR A 44 -1.47 -7.43 -1.45
C TYR A 44 -2.59 -6.40 -1.54
N ASN A 45 -3.70 -6.73 -0.89
CA ASN A 45 -4.93 -5.97 -0.98
C ASN A 45 -4.76 -4.53 -0.50
N TRP A 46 -4.08 -4.34 0.62
CA TRP A 46 -3.98 -3.02 1.26
C TRP A 46 -3.12 -2.01 0.50
N ILE A 47 -2.08 -2.46 -0.19
CA ILE A 47 -1.27 -1.56 -1.02
C ILE A 47 -2.12 -1.03 -2.16
N LEU A 48 -2.87 -1.91 -2.84
CA LEU A 48 -3.69 -1.48 -3.97
C LEU A 48 -4.94 -0.71 -3.55
N LEU A 49 -5.52 -1.01 -2.39
CA LEU A 49 -6.58 -0.15 -1.83
C LEU A 49 -6.07 1.26 -1.53
N ALA A 50 -4.84 1.41 -1.05
CA ALA A 50 -4.25 2.73 -0.85
C ALA A 50 -3.97 3.41 -2.20
N THR A 51 -3.53 2.68 -3.23
CA THR A 51 -3.37 3.22 -4.59
C THR A 51 -4.67 3.80 -5.15
N GLU A 52 -5.82 3.20 -4.82
CA GLU A 52 -7.14 3.69 -5.25
C GLU A 52 -7.60 5.00 -4.55
N GLU A 53 -6.86 5.49 -3.54
CA GLU A 53 -7.21 6.72 -2.81
C GLU A 53 -6.56 7.96 -3.47
N GLU A 54 -7.34 8.74 -4.21
CA GLU A 54 -6.89 9.93 -4.97
C GLU A 54 -6.19 11.01 -4.12
N TRP A 55 -6.35 10.98 -2.79
CA TRP A 55 -5.75 11.94 -1.87
C TRP A 55 -4.38 11.48 -1.33
N LEU A 56 -3.95 10.26 -1.64
CA LEU A 56 -2.59 9.79 -1.39
C LEU A 56 -1.70 10.14 -2.58
N THR A 57 -0.56 10.75 -2.32
CA THR A 57 0.41 11.06 -3.38
C THR A 57 1.23 9.83 -3.76
N GLN A 58 1.87 9.83 -4.92
CA GLN A 58 2.83 8.78 -5.29
C GLN A 58 3.92 8.62 -4.22
N ASP A 59 4.42 9.72 -3.63
CA ASP A 59 5.39 9.68 -2.52
C ASP A 59 4.82 8.96 -1.29
N ASP A 60 3.56 9.22 -0.92
CA ASP A 60 2.90 8.49 0.17
C ASP A 60 2.82 6.98 -0.15
N LEU A 61 2.53 6.61 -1.40
CA LEU A 61 2.42 5.22 -1.81
C LEU A 61 3.78 4.52 -1.86
N TYR A 62 4.85 5.21 -2.25
CA TYR A 62 6.22 4.71 -2.12
C TYR A 62 6.58 4.47 -0.65
N ASP A 63 6.27 5.41 0.24
CA ASP A 63 6.51 5.26 1.68
C ASP A 63 5.71 4.11 2.28
N LEU A 64 4.47 3.88 1.80
CA LEU A 64 3.66 2.73 2.20
C LEU A 64 4.37 1.42 1.88
N ASN A 65 4.98 1.28 0.70
CA ASN A 65 5.67 0.06 0.30
C ASN A 65 6.80 -0.31 1.29
N PHE A 66 7.57 0.69 1.75
CA PHE A 66 8.58 0.48 2.79
C PHE A 66 7.97 0.14 4.15
N ALA A 67 6.91 0.87 4.55
CA ALA A 67 6.22 0.64 5.80
C ALA A 67 5.62 -0.78 5.87
N PHE A 68 5.05 -1.25 4.76
CA PHE A 68 4.44 -2.56 4.62
C PHE A 68 5.45 -3.69 4.82
N VAL A 69 6.58 -3.66 4.10
CA VAL A 69 7.64 -4.68 4.24
C VAL A 69 8.25 -4.67 5.65
N TYR A 70 8.49 -3.48 6.21
CA TYR A 70 9.00 -3.36 7.56
C TYR A 70 8.03 -3.93 8.59
N ALA A 71 6.74 -3.59 8.50
CA ALA A 71 5.71 -4.06 9.41
C ALA A 71 5.50 -5.58 9.30
N ALA A 72 5.51 -6.13 8.08
CA ALA A 72 5.41 -7.57 7.85
C ALA A 72 6.57 -8.33 8.52
N ALA A 73 7.79 -7.82 8.40
CA ALA A 73 8.96 -8.40 9.06
C ALA A 73 8.89 -8.24 10.60
N LEU A 74 8.50 -7.06 11.09
CA LEU A 74 8.37 -6.77 12.52
C LEU A 74 7.35 -7.68 13.21
N TRP A 75 6.19 -7.87 12.57
CA TRP A 75 5.08 -8.67 13.08
C TRP A 75 5.15 -10.14 12.69
N GLN A 76 6.19 -10.56 11.96
CA GLN A 76 6.40 -11.94 11.51
C GLN A 76 5.22 -12.49 10.68
N GLN A 77 4.68 -11.63 9.80
CA GLN A 77 3.62 -12.02 8.87
C GLN A 77 4.15 -12.95 7.78
N ASP A 78 3.26 -13.75 7.20
CA ASP A 78 3.58 -14.60 6.05
C ASP A 78 3.68 -13.73 4.78
N PHE A 79 4.88 -13.23 4.51
CA PHE A 79 5.17 -12.32 3.42
C PHE A 79 5.83 -13.05 2.24
N SER A 80 5.17 -12.97 1.09
CA SER A 80 5.66 -13.39 -0.22
C SER A 80 6.28 -12.21 -0.99
N TYR A 81 7.56 -12.33 -1.36
CA TYR A 81 8.24 -11.39 -2.25
C TYR A 81 7.66 -11.41 -3.67
N GLU A 82 7.26 -12.58 -4.17
CA GLU A 82 6.65 -12.71 -5.50
C GLU A 82 5.32 -11.94 -5.58
N THR A 83 4.49 -12.05 -4.53
CA THR A 83 3.23 -11.28 -4.43
C THR A 83 3.51 -9.79 -4.30
N PHE A 84 4.56 -9.41 -3.58
CA PHE A 84 4.94 -8.00 -3.44
C PHE A 84 5.37 -7.40 -4.77
N ASP A 85 6.27 -8.06 -5.50
CA ASP A 85 6.77 -7.59 -6.79
C ASP A 85 5.63 -7.40 -7.79
N ALA A 86 4.70 -8.37 -7.86
CA ALA A 86 3.50 -8.25 -8.69
C ALA A 86 2.59 -7.08 -8.25
N THR A 87 2.51 -6.81 -6.95
CA THR A 87 1.73 -5.68 -6.41
C THR A 87 2.34 -4.34 -6.78
N LEU A 88 3.67 -4.24 -6.77
CA LEU A 88 4.37 -3.01 -7.16
C LEU A 88 4.22 -2.74 -8.66
N GLU A 89 4.32 -3.77 -9.49
CA GLU A 89 4.08 -3.66 -10.94
C GLU A 89 2.67 -3.10 -11.22
N GLU A 90 1.64 -3.69 -10.60
CA GLU A 90 0.25 -3.22 -10.72
C GLU A 90 0.06 -1.79 -10.20
N GLN A 91 0.72 -1.41 -9.10
CA GLN A 91 0.66 -0.04 -8.58
C GLN A 91 1.28 0.97 -9.55
N TYR A 92 2.41 0.64 -10.17
CA TYR A 92 3.06 1.54 -11.13
C TYR A 92 2.31 1.63 -12.46
N ASP A 93 1.73 0.53 -12.93
CA ASP A 93 0.86 0.55 -14.11
C ASP A 93 -0.32 1.51 -13.91
N GLN A 94 -0.92 1.55 -12.71
CA GLN A 94 -2.00 2.50 -12.39
C GLN A 94 -1.53 3.96 -12.43
N PHE A 95 -0.31 4.25 -11.97
CA PHE A 95 0.25 5.60 -12.07
C PHE A 95 0.45 6.05 -13.52
N GLU A 96 0.95 5.16 -14.38
CA GLU A 96 1.13 5.46 -15.81
C GLU A 96 -0.22 5.69 -16.51
N GLU A 97 -1.25 4.90 -16.19
CA GLU A 97 -2.60 5.10 -16.72
C GLU A 97 -3.23 6.44 -16.27
N GLU A 98 -3.06 6.83 -15.01
CA GLU A 98 -3.54 8.13 -14.49
C GLU A 98 -2.81 9.32 -15.13
N GLU A 99 -1.50 9.21 -15.36
CA GLU A 99 -0.72 10.25 -16.04
C GLU A 99 -1.16 10.44 -17.50
N ASP A 100 -1.52 9.37 -18.21
CA ASP A 100 -2.00 9.42 -19.59
C ASP A 100 -3.42 10.00 -19.71
N GLU A 101 -4.29 9.81 -18.70
CA GLU A 101 -5.66 10.35 -18.70
C GLU A 101 -5.74 11.86 -18.45
N ASP A 102 -4.80 12.46 -17.70
CA ASP A 102 -4.76 13.91 -17.42
C ASP A 102 -4.39 14.77 -18.66
N TRP A 103 -3.87 14.15 -19.73
CA TRP A 103 -3.56 14.81 -21.01
C TRP A 103 -4.58 14.57 -22.15
N GLY A 104 -5.73 13.94 -21.84
CA GLY A 104 -6.79 13.53 -22.79
C GLY A 104 -7.89 14.55 -23.10
#